data_AF-A0A936VG71-F1
#
_entry.id   AF-A0A936VG71-F1
#
_cell.length_a   1.000
_cell.length_b   1.000
_cell.length_c   1.000
_cell.angle_alpha   90.00
_cell.angle_beta   90.00
_cell.angle_gamma   90.00
#
_symmetry.space_group_name_H-M   'P 1'
#
loop_
_entity.id
_entity.type
_entity.pdbx_description
1 polymer ?
#
loop_
_entity_poly.entity_id
_entity_poly.type
_entity_poly.pdbx_seq_one_letter_code
_entity_poly.pdbx_strand_id
1 'polypeptide(L)'
;MQPNDDERMLAALAHASIIANTFNLAGMLATLLIWATQRERSAYVRVHALQSLLYQGLVLLISLAIGLLWGLCVVVSLLPAAVRPDLYRSSPPNSFWVALLGLVVPLGFGLLATLYGLYGAYQVYRGRPFRYPLAGRVTRGVIELPARPAPAAKPPAPAPETAPAAAPAPEAAPAAAPAPEAAPAAAPAPEAAPATTPTPDGTSAEAAPAPAQPEPPQDAA
;
A
#
# COMPACT_ATOMS: atom_id res chain seq x y z
N MET A 1 11.58 -20.47 -2.13
CA MET A 1 12.55 -19.52 -1.53
C MET A 1 11.79 -18.70 -0.49
N GLN A 2 12.42 -18.37 0.64
CA GLN A 2 11.86 -17.39 1.57
C GLN A 2 12.10 -15.98 0.99
N PRO A 3 11.15 -15.04 1.13
CA PRO A 3 11.35 -13.67 0.65
C PRO A 3 12.38 -12.93 1.51
N ASN A 4 13.23 -12.12 0.88
CA ASN A 4 14.17 -11.25 1.58
C ASN A 4 13.49 -9.95 2.08
N ASP A 5 14.24 -9.13 2.81
CA ASP A 5 13.69 -7.92 3.44
C ASP A 5 13.28 -6.84 2.44
N ASP A 6 13.99 -6.70 1.32
CA ASP A 6 13.62 -5.76 0.24
C ASP A 6 12.34 -6.20 -0.46
N GLU A 7 12.16 -7.49 -0.71
CA GLU A 7 10.94 -8.06 -1.27
C GLU A 7 9.74 -7.85 -0.32
N ARG A 8 9.95 -8.01 0.99
CA ARG A 8 8.93 -7.71 2.02
C ARG A 8 8.61 -6.22 2.06
N MET A 9 9.62 -5.34 1.96
CA MET A 9 9.45 -3.90 1.94
C MET A 9 8.66 -3.45 0.71
N LEU A 10 9.05 -3.88 -0.49
CA LEU A 10 8.38 -3.54 -1.76
C LEU A 10 6.95 -4.07 -1.81
N ALA A 11 6.72 -5.30 -1.33
CA ALA A 11 5.38 -5.86 -1.21
C ALA A 11 4.52 -5.06 -0.22
N ALA A 12 5.07 -4.63 0.94
CA ALA A 12 4.38 -3.79 1.89
C ALA A 12 4.07 -2.39 1.34
N LEU A 13 5.02 -1.75 0.65
CA LEU A 13 4.84 -0.46 -0.02
C LEU A 13 3.75 -0.50 -1.07
N ALA A 14 3.67 -1.60 -1.85
CA ALA A 14 2.58 -1.82 -2.80
C ALA A 14 1.20 -1.89 -2.12
N HIS A 15 1.10 -2.36 -0.88
CA HIS A 15 -0.14 -2.30 -0.09
C HIS A 15 -0.38 -0.91 0.54
N ALA A 16 0.67 -0.29 1.09
CA ALA A 16 0.60 1.01 1.78
C ALA A 16 0.29 2.18 0.83
N SER A 17 0.62 2.07 -0.46
CA SER A 17 0.39 3.12 -1.45
C SER A 17 -1.09 3.50 -1.61
N ILE A 18 -2.03 2.68 -1.14
CA ILE A 18 -3.46 3.02 -1.08
C ILE A 18 -3.73 4.36 -0.38
N ILE A 19 -2.88 4.78 0.57
CA ILE A 19 -2.98 6.10 1.22
C ILE A 19 -2.94 7.23 0.18
N ALA A 20 -2.07 7.13 -0.83
CA ALA A 20 -1.97 8.11 -1.89
C ALA A 20 -3.23 8.16 -2.79
N ASN A 21 -4.02 7.08 -2.84
CA ASN A 21 -5.29 7.06 -3.58
C ASN A 21 -6.34 8.02 -3.00
N THR A 22 -6.13 8.54 -1.78
CA THR A 22 -7.01 9.53 -1.15
C THR A 22 -6.99 10.89 -1.87
N PHE A 23 -5.87 11.22 -2.54
CA PHE A 23 -5.66 12.54 -3.16
C PHE A 23 -5.71 12.50 -4.70
N ASN A 24 -5.28 11.41 -5.33
CA ASN A 24 -5.23 11.20 -6.78
C ASN A 24 -5.00 9.69 -7.05
N LEU A 25 -4.72 9.26 -8.29
CA LEU A 25 -4.48 7.82 -8.60
C LEU A 25 -3.03 7.33 -8.34
N ALA A 26 -2.17 8.11 -7.67
CA ALA A 26 -0.75 7.78 -7.54
C ALA A 26 -0.48 6.48 -6.77
N GLY A 27 -1.38 6.06 -5.86
CA GLY A 27 -1.24 4.80 -5.13
C GLY A 27 -1.33 3.57 -6.05
N MET A 28 -2.30 3.58 -6.97
CA MET A 28 -2.43 2.56 -8.00
C MET A 28 -1.26 2.60 -8.99
N LEU A 29 -0.83 3.79 -9.41
CA LEU A 29 0.32 3.94 -10.31
C LEU A 29 1.62 3.42 -9.67
N ALA A 30 1.88 3.74 -8.40
CA ALA A 30 3.02 3.22 -7.66
C ALA A 30 2.97 1.68 -7.53
N THR A 31 1.80 1.11 -7.24
CA THR A 31 1.60 -0.35 -7.18
C THR A 31 1.86 -1.01 -8.54
N LEU A 32 1.33 -0.42 -9.61
CA LEU A 32 1.51 -0.89 -10.98
C LEU A 32 2.98 -0.82 -11.41
N LEU A 33 3.70 0.23 -11.00
CA LEU A 33 5.14 0.38 -11.25
C LEU A 33 5.96 -0.67 -10.50
N ILE A 34 5.67 -0.91 -9.21
CA ILE A 34 6.30 -1.99 -8.42
C ILE A 34 6.03 -3.35 -9.08
N TRP A 35 4.78 -3.61 -9.49
CA TRP A 35 4.42 -4.85 -10.19
C TRP A 35 5.18 -4.99 -11.51
N ALA A 36 5.16 -3.96 -12.37
CA ALA A 36 5.79 -4.01 -13.69
C ALA A 36 7.31 -4.20 -13.63
N THR A 37 7.98 -3.57 -12.65
CA THR A 37 9.44 -3.66 -12.48
C THR A 37 9.90 -4.96 -11.80
N GLN A 38 9.08 -5.54 -10.91
CA GLN A 38 9.45 -6.72 -10.11
C GLN A 38 8.82 -8.04 -10.58
N ARG A 39 7.87 -8.05 -11.54
CA ARG A 39 7.15 -9.29 -11.96
C ARG A 39 8.05 -10.43 -12.46
N GLU A 40 9.18 -10.09 -13.09
CA GLU A 40 10.16 -11.06 -13.60
C GLU A 40 11.20 -11.44 -12.52
N ARG A 41 11.42 -10.55 -11.53
CA ARG A 41 12.49 -10.64 -10.53
C ARG A 41 12.08 -11.38 -9.26
N SER A 42 10.85 -11.16 -8.80
CA SER A 42 10.32 -11.75 -7.57
C SER A 42 8.89 -12.25 -7.74
N ALA A 43 8.70 -13.56 -7.58
CA ALA A 43 7.37 -14.16 -7.52
C ALA A 43 6.56 -13.68 -6.30
N TYR A 44 7.23 -13.34 -5.19
CA TYR A 44 6.59 -12.86 -3.97
C TYR A 44 6.05 -11.44 -4.17
N VAL A 45 6.90 -10.49 -4.61
CA VAL A 45 6.48 -9.11 -4.87
C VAL A 45 5.42 -9.06 -5.97
N ARG A 46 5.56 -9.88 -7.03
CA ARG A 46 4.55 -9.99 -8.10
C ARG A 46 3.15 -10.30 -7.57
N VAL A 47 3.03 -11.29 -6.68
CA VAL A 47 1.73 -11.72 -6.14
C VAL A 47 1.16 -10.64 -5.23
N HIS A 48 1.96 -10.07 -4.32
CA HIS A 48 1.48 -9.02 -3.42
C HIS A 48 1.13 -7.71 -4.12
N ALA A 49 1.93 -7.27 -5.10
CA ALA A 49 1.64 -6.08 -5.88
C ALA A 49 0.38 -6.26 -6.76
N LEU A 50 0.19 -7.42 -7.40
CA LEU A 50 -1.04 -7.71 -8.14
C LEU A 50 -2.27 -7.79 -7.21
N GLN A 51 -2.14 -8.45 -6.07
CA GLN A 51 -3.18 -8.53 -5.05
C GLN A 51 -3.56 -7.13 -4.53
N SER A 52 -2.58 -6.25 -4.31
CA SER A 52 -2.83 -4.87 -3.92
C SER A 52 -3.50 -4.07 -5.02
N LEU A 53 -3.06 -4.19 -6.28
CA LEU A 53 -3.64 -3.48 -7.42
C LEU A 53 -5.11 -3.85 -7.63
N LEU A 54 -5.45 -5.14 -7.52
CA LEU A 54 -6.84 -5.63 -7.56
C LEU A 54 -7.69 -5.07 -6.42
N TYR A 55 -7.12 -5.00 -5.21
CA TYR A 55 -7.82 -4.43 -4.06
C TYR A 55 -8.06 -2.92 -4.20
N GLN A 56 -7.03 -2.15 -4.58
CA GLN A 56 -7.14 -0.72 -4.80
C GLN A 56 -8.12 -0.39 -5.93
N GLY A 57 -8.10 -1.15 -7.03
CA GLY A 57 -9.06 -1.02 -8.12
C GLY A 57 -10.50 -1.33 -7.68
N LEU A 58 -10.71 -2.38 -6.87
CA LEU A 58 -12.03 -2.71 -6.33
C LEU A 58 -12.53 -1.62 -5.35
N VAL A 59 -11.66 -1.12 -4.48
CA VAL A 59 -11.97 0.01 -3.57
C VAL A 59 -12.34 1.25 -4.37
N LEU A 60 -11.61 1.58 -5.43
CA LEU A 60 -11.93 2.70 -6.32
C LEU A 60 -13.32 2.55 -6.97
N LEU A 61 -13.64 1.36 -7.51
CA LEU A 61 -14.94 1.10 -8.13
C LEU A 61 -16.10 1.18 -7.13
N ILE A 62 -15.94 0.63 -5.92
CA ILE A 62 -16.97 0.70 -4.87
C ILE A 62 -17.11 2.15 -4.35
N SER A 63 -16.01 2.86 -4.10
CA SER A 63 -16.03 4.28 -3.72
C SER A 63 -16.72 5.15 -4.77
N LEU A 64 -16.48 4.89 -6.07
CA LEU A 64 -17.15 5.59 -7.15
C LEU A 64 -18.66 5.31 -7.18
N ALA A 65 -19.07 4.05 -7.01
CA ALA A 65 -20.48 3.67 -6.96
C ALA A 65 -21.21 4.31 -5.75
N ILE A 66 -20.61 4.26 -4.56
CA ILE A 66 -21.15 4.90 -3.35
C ILE A 66 -21.18 6.43 -3.52
N GLY A 67 -20.12 7.03 -4.06
CA GLY A 67 -20.02 8.47 -4.30
C GLY A 67 -21.04 8.99 -5.31
N LEU A 68 -21.29 8.25 -6.40
CA LEU A 68 -22.33 8.57 -7.38
C LEU A 68 -23.74 8.45 -6.78
N LEU A 69 -24.01 7.39 -6.00
CA LEU A 69 -25.29 7.22 -5.32
C LEU A 69 -25.54 8.33 -4.28
N TRP A 70 -24.53 8.66 -3.48
CA TRP A 70 -24.59 9.76 -2.51
C TRP A 70 -24.77 11.11 -3.21
N GLY A 71 -24.01 11.38 -4.28
CA GLY A 71 -24.14 12.59 -5.09
C GLY A 71 -25.54 12.74 -5.71
N LEU A 72 -26.13 11.63 -6.19
CA LEU A 72 -27.52 11.61 -6.66
C LEU A 72 -28.50 11.97 -5.54
N CYS A 73 -28.32 11.44 -4.32
CA CYS A 73 -29.13 11.84 -3.17
C CYS A 73 -29.00 13.34 -2.87
N VAL A 74 -27.80 13.92 -2.95
CA VAL A 74 -27.59 15.37 -2.78
C VAL A 74 -28.32 16.16 -3.87
N VAL A 75 -28.18 15.80 -5.14
CA VAL A 75 -28.87 16.48 -6.26
C VAL A 75 -30.39 16.41 -6.12
N VAL A 76 -30.95 15.23 -5.85
CA VAL A 76 -32.39 15.05 -5.64
C VAL A 76 -32.87 15.81 -4.41
N SER A 77 -32.07 15.90 -3.34
CA SER A 77 -32.43 16.64 -2.12
C SER A 77 -32.57 18.15 -2.32
N LEU A 78 -31.90 18.71 -3.34
CA LEU A 78 -31.92 20.12 -3.71
C LEU A 78 -32.96 20.46 -4.79
N LEU A 79 -33.56 19.46 -5.44
CA LEU A 79 -34.60 19.64 -6.46
C LEU A 79 -35.78 20.53 -5.99
N PRO A 80 -36.28 20.46 -4.74
CA PRO A 80 -37.33 21.36 -4.26
C PRO A 80 -36.92 22.84 -4.29
N ALA A 81 -35.65 23.14 -3.98
CA ALA A 81 -35.11 24.51 -4.02
C ALA A 81 -34.90 25.01 -5.45
N ALA A 82 -34.52 24.11 -6.38
CA ALA A 82 -34.40 24.44 -7.80
C ALA A 82 -35.77 24.73 -8.46
N VAL A 83 -36.82 23.99 -8.09
CA VAL A 83 -38.17 24.13 -8.68
C VAL A 83 -39.00 25.24 -8.00
N ARG A 84 -38.78 25.53 -6.72
CA ARG A 84 -39.52 26.55 -5.94
C ARG A 84 -38.59 27.40 -5.08
N PRO A 85 -37.70 28.24 -5.67
CA PRO A 85 -36.68 28.97 -4.94
C PRO A 85 -37.24 29.91 -3.87
N ASP A 86 -38.45 30.44 -4.05
CA ASP A 86 -39.10 31.36 -3.11
C ASP A 86 -39.32 30.77 -1.71
N LEU A 87 -39.51 29.46 -1.61
CA LEU A 87 -39.73 28.75 -0.34
C LEU A 87 -38.43 28.48 0.43
N TYR A 88 -37.27 28.62 -0.21
CA TYR A 88 -35.96 28.19 0.31
C TYR A 88 -34.91 29.31 0.31
N ARG A 89 -35.32 30.58 0.20
CA ARG A 89 -34.40 31.74 0.17
C ARG A 89 -33.49 31.86 1.41
N SER A 90 -33.95 31.39 2.57
CA SER A 90 -33.25 31.50 3.86
C SER A 90 -32.63 30.20 4.37
N SER A 91 -33.04 29.03 3.84
CA SER A 91 -32.54 27.73 4.29
C SER A 91 -32.73 26.63 3.23
N PRO A 92 -31.80 25.66 3.13
CA PRO A 92 -31.98 24.49 2.26
C PRO A 92 -33.14 23.59 2.69
N PRO A 93 -33.70 22.76 1.78
CA PRO A 93 -34.70 21.76 2.14
C PRO A 93 -34.20 20.78 3.20
N ASN A 94 -35.06 20.31 4.11
CA ASN A 94 -34.68 19.35 5.16
C ASN A 94 -34.05 18.05 4.60
N SER A 95 -34.42 17.64 3.39
CA SER A 95 -33.80 16.54 2.65
C SER A 95 -32.30 16.72 2.42
N PHE A 96 -31.83 17.96 2.26
CA PHE A 96 -30.40 18.26 2.07
C PHE A 96 -29.58 17.87 3.30
N TRP A 97 -30.06 18.15 4.51
CA TRP A 97 -29.36 17.78 5.75
C TRP A 97 -29.28 16.26 5.93
N VAL A 98 -30.30 15.52 5.52
CA VAL A 98 -30.29 14.05 5.51
C VAL A 98 -29.28 13.51 4.48
N ALA A 99 -29.25 14.09 3.27
CA ALA A 99 -28.26 13.74 2.25
C ALA A 99 -26.82 14.07 2.70
N LEU A 100 -26.63 15.20 3.38
CA LEU A 100 -25.34 15.62 3.95
C LEU A 100 -24.88 14.67 5.05
N LEU A 101 -25.75 14.23 5.95
CA LEU A 101 -25.44 13.19 6.95
C LEU A 101 -25.03 11.87 6.27
N GLY A 102 -25.58 11.58 5.10
CA GLY A 102 -25.18 10.44 4.24
C GLY A 102 -23.70 10.45 3.82
N LEU A 103 -22.98 11.58 3.91
CA LEU A 103 -21.55 11.70 3.62
C LEU A 103 -20.68 10.77 4.49
N VAL A 104 -21.18 10.39 5.68
CA VAL A 104 -20.54 9.41 6.56
C VAL A 104 -20.31 8.06 5.85
N VAL A 105 -21.17 7.68 4.89
CA VAL A 105 -21.06 6.40 4.18
C VAL A 105 -19.83 6.34 3.24
N PRO A 106 -19.64 7.22 2.25
CA PRO A 106 -18.43 7.21 1.41
C PRO A 106 -17.15 7.49 2.21
N LEU A 107 -17.17 8.41 3.19
CA LEU A 107 -15.99 8.69 4.02
C LEU A 107 -15.62 7.50 4.91
N GLY A 108 -16.60 6.89 5.57
CA GLY A 108 -16.41 5.70 6.40
C GLY A 108 -15.89 4.52 5.59
N PHE A 109 -16.45 4.28 4.40
CA PHE A 109 -15.95 3.25 3.49
C PHE A 109 -14.50 3.51 3.07
N GLY A 110 -14.17 4.72 2.61
CA GLY A 110 -12.82 5.10 2.20
C GLY A 110 -11.79 4.95 3.32
N LEU A 111 -12.16 5.36 4.54
CA LEU A 111 -11.31 5.20 5.72
C LEU A 111 -11.07 3.71 6.06
N LEU A 112 -12.13 2.92 6.18
CA LEU A 112 -12.02 1.48 6.49
C LEU A 112 -11.24 0.72 5.42
N ALA A 113 -11.43 1.05 4.15
CA ALA A 113 -10.69 0.46 3.04
C ALA A 113 -9.18 0.79 3.09
N THR A 114 -8.84 2.06 3.35
CA THR A 114 -7.44 2.49 3.53
C THR A 114 -6.79 1.81 4.73
N LEU A 115 -7.48 1.74 5.87
CA LEU A 115 -7.00 1.04 7.07
C LEU A 115 -6.79 -0.46 6.82
N TYR A 116 -7.68 -1.11 6.07
CA TYR A 116 -7.54 -2.54 5.75
C TYR A 116 -6.41 -2.81 4.74
N GLY A 117 -6.17 -1.89 3.80
CA GLY A 117 -4.98 -1.93 2.95
C GLY A 117 -3.68 -1.77 3.73
N LEU A 118 -3.64 -0.84 4.69
CA LEU A 118 -2.50 -0.61 5.57
C LEU A 118 -2.26 -1.78 6.55
N TYR A 119 -3.32 -2.44 7.05
CA TYR A 119 -3.21 -3.70 7.79
C TYR A 119 -2.57 -4.80 6.93
N GLY A 120 -2.93 -4.87 5.64
CA GLY A 120 -2.25 -5.72 4.67
C GLY A 120 -0.76 -5.42 4.55
N ALA A 121 -0.40 -4.14 4.39
CA ALA A 121 0.99 -3.69 4.36
C ALA A 121 1.76 -4.10 5.61
N TYR A 122 1.19 -3.91 6.80
CA TYR A 122 1.80 -4.29 8.07
C TYR A 122 2.05 -5.80 8.19
N GLN A 123 1.07 -6.63 7.81
CA GLN A 123 1.20 -8.09 7.88
C GLN A 123 2.26 -8.61 6.91
N VAL A 124 2.29 -8.07 5.68
CA VAL A 124 3.32 -8.37 4.66
C VAL A 124 4.70 -7.90 5.11
N TYR A 125 4.81 -6.70 5.66
CA TYR A 125 6.04 -6.18 6.25
C TYR A 125 6.56 -7.08 7.37
N ARG A 126 5.67 -7.63 8.22
CA ARG A 126 6.01 -8.61 9.26
C ARG A 126 6.31 -10.03 8.74
N GLY A 127 6.29 -10.27 7.42
CA GLY A 127 6.52 -11.59 6.81
C GLY A 127 5.40 -12.60 7.07
N ARG A 128 4.22 -12.14 7.51
CA ARG A 128 3.06 -13.01 7.75
C ARG A 128 2.29 -13.24 6.44
N PRO A 129 1.69 -14.43 6.24
CA PRO A 129 0.86 -14.69 5.08
C PRO A 129 -0.38 -13.78 5.09
N PHE A 130 -0.52 -12.93 4.07
CA PHE A 130 -1.65 -12.01 3.94
C PHE A 130 -2.33 -12.17 2.57
N ARG A 131 -3.65 -12.41 2.58
CA ARG A 131 -4.48 -12.55 1.38
C ARG A 131 -5.80 -11.83 1.59
N TYR A 132 -6.21 -10.99 0.64
CA TYR A 132 -7.54 -10.40 0.68
C TYR A 132 -8.62 -11.47 0.42
N PRO A 133 -9.67 -11.60 1.25
CA PRO A 133 -10.67 -12.66 1.13
C PRO A 133 -11.36 -12.72 -0.25
N LEU A 134 -11.58 -11.57 -0.88
CA LEU A 134 -12.25 -11.50 -2.19
C LEU A 134 -11.36 -11.99 -3.36
N ALA A 135 -10.03 -11.94 -3.23
CA ALA A 135 -9.12 -12.36 -4.30
C ALA A 135 -9.18 -13.87 -4.57
N GLY A 136 -9.57 -14.68 -3.58
CA GLY A 136 -9.57 -16.15 -3.66
C GLY A 136 -10.60 -16.76 -4.62
N ARG A 137 -11.61 -16.00 -5.08
CA ARG A 137 -12.62 -16.49 -6.04
C ARG A 137 -12.31 -16.11 -7.49
N VAL A 138 -11.77 -14.91 -7.73
CA VAL A 138 -11.51 -14.39 -9.09
C VAL A 138 -10.24 -14.98 -9.71
N THR A 139 -9.20 -15.26 -8.92
CA THR A 139 -7.96 -15.84 -9.45
C THR A 139 -8.12 -17.27 -9.97
N ARG A 140 -9.14 -18.01 -9.53
CA ARG A 140 -9.35 -19.40 -9.96
C ARG A 140 -9.69 -19.48 -11.47
N GLY A 141 -10.48 -18.54 -11.99
CA GLY A 141 -10.83 -18.50 -13.43
C GLY A 141 -9.76 -17.88 -14.35
N VAL A 142 -8.86 -17.03 -13.83
CA VAL A 142 -7.80 -16.40 -14.64
C VAL A 142 -6.58 -17.32 -14.81
N ILE A 143 -6.33 -18.20 -13.84
CA ILE A 143 -5.31 -19.28 -13.96
C ILE A 143 -5.79 -20.41 -14.89
N GLU A 144 -7.10 -20.46 -15.17
CA GLU A 144 -7.75 -21.48 -16.01
C GLU A 144 -7.85 -21.08 -17.49
N LEU A 145 -7.30 -19.92 -17.90
CA LEU A 145 -6.78 -19.82 -19.26
C LEU A 145 -5.55 -20.73 -19.33
N PRO A 146 -5.57 -21.83 -20.10
CA PRO A 146 -4.44 -22.73 -20.18
C PRO A 146 -3.22 -21.92 -20.62
N ALA A 147 -2.13 -22.01 -19.85
CA ALA A 147 -0.84 -21.49 -20.25
C ALA A 147 -0.56 -22.04 -21.65
N ARG A 148 -0.55 -21.15 -22.66
CA ARG A 148 -0.32 -21.53 -24.06
C ARG A 148 0.94 -22.36 -24.07
N PRO A 149 0.89 -23.65 -24.47
CA PRO A 149 2.01 -24.54 -24.26
C PRO A 149 3.22 -23.94 -24.95
N ALA A 150 4.30 -23.73 -24.18
CA ALA A 150 5.58 -23.36 -24.76
C ALA A 150 5.90 -24.43 -25.83
N PRO A 151 6.32 -24.02 -27.04
CA PRO A 151 6.62 -24.98 -28.10
C PRO A 151 7.61 -26.01 -27.56
N ALA A 152 7.20 -27.28 -27.57
CA ALA A 152 7.87 -28.33 -26.81
C ALA A 152 9.35 -28.39 -27.16
N ALA A 153 10.22 -28.21 -26.15
CA ALA A 153 11.63 -28.50 -26.30
C ALA A 153 11.77 -29.98 -26.69
N LYS A 154 12.33 -30.21 -27.88
CA LYS A 154 12.50 -31.55 -28.46
C LYS A 154 13.29 -32.44 -27.48
N PRO A 155 12.84 -33.68 -27.19
CA PRO A 155 13.58 -34.56 -26.29
C PRO A 155 15.02 -34.79 -26.77
N PRO A 156 16.01 -34.86 -25.86
CA PRO A 156 17.36 -35.28 -26.24
C PRO A 156 17.33 -36.72 -26.76
N ALA A 157 18.11 -36.98 -27.82
CA ALA A 157 18.21 -38.31 -28.40
C ALA A 157 18.91 -39.29 -27.42
N PRO A 158 18.54 -40.58 -27.40
CA PRO A 158 19.21 -41.57 -26.55
C PRO A 158 20.63 -41.84 -27.05
N ALA A 159 21.59 -41.92 -26.12
CA ALA A 159 22.93 -42.39 -26.41
C ALA A 159 22.93 -43.92 -26.59
N PRO A 160 23.69 -44.48 -27.55
CA PRO A 160 23.83 -45.93 -27.69
C PRO A 160 24.83 -46.48 -26.68
N GLU A 161 24.41 -47.45 -25.88
CA GLU A 161 25.25 -48.17 -24.92
C GLU A 161 25.47 -49.62 -25.41
N THR A 162 26.72 -49.95 -25.72
CA THR A 162 27.20 -51.35 -25.84
C THR A 162 28.65 -51.44 -25.35
N ALA A 163 28.89 -52.31 -24.38
CA ALA A 163 30.19 -52.67 -23.80
C ALA A 163 30.91 -53.75 -24.68
N PRO A 164 32.08 -54.37 -24.35
CA PRO A 164 32.60 -54.63 -22.99
C PRO A 164 34.14 -54.62 -22.71
N ALA A 165 34.44 -54.57 -21.41
CA ALA A 165 35.50 -55.26 -20.66
C ALA A 165 37.01 -55.13 -21.03
N ALA A 166 37.76 -54.49 -20.12
CA ALA A 166 39.08 -54.94 -19.65
C ALA A 166 39.30 -54.48 -18.18
N ALA A 167 40.04 -55.25 -17.38
CA ALA A 167 40.34 -55.01 -15.97
C ALA A 167 41.88 -55.09 -15.73
N PRO A 168 42.42 -54.99 -14.48
CA PRO A 168 42.34 -53.86 -13.55
C PRO A 168 43.73 -53.42 -12.98
N ALA A 169 43.78 -52.24 -12.33
CA ALA A 169 44.81 -51.80 -11.36
C ALA A 169 46.25 -51.55 -11.92
N PRO A 170 47.20 -50.87 -11.20
CA PRO A 170 47.37 -50.80 -9.75
C PRO A 170 47.40 -49.41 -9.09
N GLU A 171 47.44 -49.49 -7.77
CA GLU A 171 47.43 -48.49 -6.71
C GLU A 171 48.80 -47.83 -6.47
N ALA A 172 48.81 -46.53 -6.10
CA ALA A 172 49.94 -45.87 -5.45
C ALA A 172 49.47 -44.68 -4.59
N ALA A 173 49.87 -44.66 -3.32
CA ALA A 173 49.62 -43.61 -2.33
C ALA A 173 50.99 -43.01 -1.85
N PRO A 174 51.09 -42.28 -0.72
CA PRO A 174 50.64 -40.89 -0.54
C PRO A 174 51.75 -39.94 -0.01
N ALA A 175 51.60 -38.62 -0.18
CA ALA A 175 52.33 -37.53 0.52
C ALA A 175 51.81 -36.16 0.01
N ALA A 176 51.80 -35.04 0.74
CA ALA A 176 52.06 -34.73 2.15
C ALA A 176 51.34 -33.40 2.53
N ALA A 177 51.19 -33.13 3.83
CA ALA A 177 50.95 -31.78 4.37
C ALA A 177 52.29 -31.22 4.91
N PRO A 178 52.46 -29.88 5.05
CA PRO A 178 52.01 -29.21 6.28
C PRO A 178 51.46 -27.78 6.10
N ALA A 179 50.96 -27.22 7.22
CA ALA A 179 50.55 -25.82 7.43
C ALA A 179 51.81 -24.94 7.83
N PRO A 180 51.74 -23.68 8.35
CA PRO A 180 50.60 -22.93 8.93
C PRO A 180 50.55 -21.41 8.63
N GLU A 181 49.90 -20.67 9.55
CA GLU A 181 50.02 -19.22 9.85
C GLU A 181 49.04 -18.29 9.09
N ALA A 182 48.35 -17.29 9.70
CA ALA A 182 48.30 -16.81 11.10
C ALA A 182 46.89 -16.31 11.54
N ALA A 183 46.77 -15.95 12.83
CA ALA A 183 45.72 -15.12 13.46
C ALA A 183 46.44 -14.03 14.32
N PRO A 184 45.80 -13.14 15.13
CA PRO A 184 44.38 -12.91 15.43
C PRO A 184 44.00 -11.39 15.49
N ALA A 185 43.05 -11.04 16.39
CA ALA A 185 42.72 -9.69 16.92
C ALA A 185 41.79 -8.79 16.08
N ALA A 186 40.88 -7.99 16.66
CA ALA A 186 40.28 -8.03 18.01
C ALA A 186 38.95 -7.22 17.99
N ALA A 187 38.02 -7.54 18.88
CA ALA A 187 36.94 -6.62 19.23
C ALA A 187 37.41 -5.63 20.30
N PRO A 188 36.86 -4.42 20.32
CA PRO A 188 36.28 -3.93 21.57
C PRO A 188 34.82 -3.46 21.43
N ALA A 189 34.22 -3.13 22.57
CA ALA A 189 32.78 -3.01 22.81
C ALA A 189 32.24 -1.56 22.54
N PRO A 190 30.93 -1.27 22.75
CA PRO A 190 30.31 -0.03 22.30
C PRO A 190 30.53 1.13 23.28
N GLU A 191 30.48 2.36 22.77
CA GLU A 191 30.48 3.58 23.58
C GLU A 191 29.14 4.32 23.47
N ALA A 192 28.75 4.99 24.56
CA ALA A 192 27.38 5.38 24.82
C ALA A 192 27.02 6.79 24.29
N ALA A 193 25.73 7.02 24.07
CA ALA A 193 25.18 8.37 24.07
C ALA A 193 25.28 8.98 25.49
N PRO A 194 25.29 10.31 25.58
CA PRO A 194 24.35 10.92 26.51
C PRO A 194 23.57 12.11 25.95
N ALA A 195 22.28 12.12 26.32
CA ALA A 195 21.43 13.24 26.65
C ALA A 195 21.69 14.64 26.05
N THR A 196 20.71 15.11 25.29
CA THR A 196 20.29 16.51 25.33
C THR A 196 18.92 16.61 26.02
N THR A 197 18.88 17.26 27.17
CA THR A 197 17.65 17.64 27.89
C THR A 197 17.63 19.15 28.13
N PRO A 198 16.44 19.76 28.32
CA PRO A 198 16.19 21.13 27.87
C PRO A 198 16.29 22.17 28.98
N THR A 199 16.39 23.45 28.58
CA THR A 199 15.96 24.60 29.40
C THR A 199 15.35 25.68 28.48
N PRO A 200 14.19 26.26 28.84
CA PRO A 200 13.61 27.41 28.13
C PRO A 200 14.11 28.74 28.71
N ASP A 201 14.00 29.82 27.94
CA ASP A 201 14.04 31.19 28.48
C ASP A 201 12.79 31.95 28.05
N GLY A 202 12.22 32.70 29.00
CA GLY A 202 11.08 33.56 28.79
C GLY A 202 11.12 34.76 29.74
N THR A 203 10.63 35.90 29.26
CA THR A 203 10.35 37.15 30.01
C THR A 203 9.41 37.92 29.07
N SER A 204 8.10 38.00 29.35
CA SER A 204 7.43 38.99 30.24
C SER A 204 7.55 40.43 29.70
N ALA A 205 6.52 41.29 29.65
CA ALA A 205 5.08 41.17 29.89
C ALA A 205 4.37 42.40 29.24
N GLU A 206 3.15 42.76 29.69
CA GLU A 206 2.47 44.07 29.48
C GLU A 206 1.77 44.28 28.10
N ALA A 207 0.51 44.70 27.96
CA ALA A 207 -0.63 44.84 28.91
C ALA A 207 -1.99 44.82 28.16
N ALA A 208 -3.08 44.63 28.91
CA ALA A 208 -4.48 44.95 28.56
C ALA A 208 -5.02 45.93 29.63
N PRO A 209 -6.13 46.70 29.44
CA PRO A 209 -7.32 46.38 28.64
C PRO A 209 -7.97 47.56 27.85
N ALA A 210 -9.22 47.35 27.40
CA ALA A 210 -10.15 48.23 26.65
C ALA A 210 -10.63 49.48 27.48
N PRO A 211 -11.48 50.45 27.01
CA PRO A 211 -12.66 50.26 26.12
C PRO A 211 -13.13 51.44 25.20
N ALA A 212 -14.32 51.23 24.60
CA ALA A 212 -15.38 52.21 24.25
C ALA A 212 -15.38 52.98 22.91
N GLN A 213 -16.55 52.90 22.25
CA GLN A 213 -17.05 53.73 21.13
C GLN A 213 -17.45 55.14 21.61
N PRO A 214 -17.59 56.11 20.69
CA PRO A 214 -18.95 56.65 20.48
C PRO A 214 -19.33 57.01 19.02
N GLU A 215 -20.58 56.71 18.63
CA GLU A 215 -21.39 57.48 17.66
C GLU A 215 -21.62 58.93 18.19
N PRO A 216 -22.07 59.96 17.42
CA PRO A 216 -23.04 59.92 16.31
C PRO A 216 -22.70 61.00 15.21
N PRO A 217 -23.56 61.84 14.57
CA PRO A 217 -25.01 62.12 14.67
C PRO A 217 -25.87 61.71 13.46
N GLN A 218 -27.18 61.52 13.73
CA GLN A 218 -28.25 61.70 12.76
C GLN A 218 -28.67 63.19 12.75
N ASP A 219 -28.75 63.81 11.58
CA ASP A 219 -29.54 65.02 11.28
C ASP A 219 -29.71 65.05 9.74
N ALA A 220 -30.91 64.90 9.18
CA ALA A 220 -31.99 65.89 9.08
C ALA A 220 -31.96 66.71 7.76
N ALA A 221 -32.47 66.11 6.68
CA ALA A 221 -33.07 66.77 5.50
C ALA A 221 -33.86 65.75 4.66
#